data_AF-A0A6J4HZ70-F1
#
_entry.id   AF-A0A6J4HZ70-F1
#
_cell.length_a   1.000
_cell.length_b   1.000
_cell.length_c   1.000
_cell.angle_alpha   90.00
_cell.angle_beta   90.00
_cell.angle_gamma   90.00
#
_symmetry.space_group_name_H-M   'P 1'
#
loop_
_entity.id
_entity.type
_entity.pdbx_description
1 polymer ?
#
loop_
_entity_poly.entity_id
_entity_poly.type
_entity_poly.pdbx_seq_one_letter_code
_entity_poly.pdbx_strand_id
1 'polypeptide(L)'
;KWAFYYEKESYPNLPRSEIEADLAYLKTKYANEPTYAWVNGKPVMYVYNVGGSTCALVDKWTAAAKGEWYLVLKVFSGYRTCANQPDSWHQYAPANATDHQRNYSYSISPGFWRADEPSARLERDLERFKQNVRDMVASNAPWQLVTTFNEWGEGTVVESADEWGNTYLDTLHNDGQTATTPPTSDTVTVVASGDIACDPISSSFNGGNGTSSNCRQKYTAQVAAAQDPDAVLVLGDLQYETGSITNFRASYDLSWGALKNITRPTIGNHEGTGLGSGKGYCTYFGAAAHCNSSGTQDGAAFYSFDLGAWHIVVLNSNCTAAGGCGTSSPQHKWLVADLAAHSRKCTLATWHHPRFSSGGHGDHAFMAPLYAALDAAGVDVALTGHDHDLERFGPQDANGNADLQGIRQFVAGGGGKNLYSFGTVKDNSEFRAKSYGVLRLDLSSESYTWAFLSDTGATLDRGEAACS
;
A
#
# COMPACT_ATOMS: atom_id res chain seq x y z
N LYS A 1 -11.56 0.08 -14.73
CA LYS A 1 -11.80 0.11 -16.19
C LYS A 1 -12.03 1.56 -16.61
N TRP A 2 -11.91 1.92 -17.88
CA TRP A 2 -12.14 3.29 -18.37
C TRP A 2 -13.08 3.30 -19.58
N ALA A 3 -13.77 4.42 -19.81
CA ALA A 3 -14.65 4.64 -20.96
C ALA A 3 -14.47 6.07 -21.48
N PHE A 4 -14.88 6.32 -22.72
CA PHE A 4 -14.88 7.67 -23.26
C PHE A 4 -16.08 8.47 -22.76
N TYR A 5 -15.87 9.77 -22.54
CA TYR A 5 -16.93 10.75 -22.40
C TYR A 5 -16.95 11.67 -23.62
N TYR A 6 -17.94 11.50 -24.48
CA TYR A 6 -17.99 12.16 -25.78
C TYR A 6 -18.60 13.56 -25.67
N GLU A 7 -17.73 14.58 -25.66
CA GLU A 7 -18.13 15.98 -25.45
C GLU A 7 -18.49 16.73 -26.73
N LYS A 8 -18.04 16.28 -27.92
CA LYS A 8 -18.33 16.96 -29.19
C LYS A 8 -19.84 17.07 -29.49
N GLU A 9 -20.70 16.26 -28.86
CA GLU A 9 -22.16 16.42 -28.98
C GLU A 9 -22.66 17.75 -28.41
N SER A 10 -21.87 18.43 -27.58
CA SER A 10 -22.13 19.82 -27.17
C SER A 10 -22.02 20.82 -28.32
N TYR A 11 -21.34 20.46 -29.42
CA TYR A 11 -21.16 21.36 -30.55
C TYR A 11 -22.43 21.42 -31.41
N PRO A 12 -22.81 22.62 -31.89
CA PRO A 12 -23.95 22.76 -32.78
C PRO A 12 -23.80 21.89 -34.03
N ASN A 13 -24.89 21.26 -34.45
CA ASN A 13 -25.00 20.56 -35.72
C ASN A 13 -24.08 19.35 -35.94
N LEU A 14 -23.63 18.65 -34.88
CA LEU A 14 -22.84 17.41 -35.04
C LEU A 14 -23.62 16.35 -35.86
N PRO A 15 -23.17 16.03 -37.10
CA PRO A 15 -23.93 15.15 -37.98
C PRO A 15 -23.77 13.68 -37.59
N ARG A 16 -24.80 12.88 -37.84
CA ARG A 16 -24.79 11.43 -37.57
C ARG A 16 -23.58 10.72 -38.20
N SER A 17 -23.18 11.10 -39.42
CA SER A 17 -22.05 10.50 -40.12
C SER A 17 -20.72 10.69 -39.39
N GLU A 18 -20.55 11.81 -38.68
CA GLU A 18 -19.36 12.05 -37.87
C GLU A 18 -19.37 11.17 -36.61
N ILE A 19 -20.54 11.06 -35.95
CA ILE A 19 -20.70 10.15 -34.80
C ILE A 19 -20.40 8.70 -35.21
N GLU A 20 -20.90 8.24 -36.37
CA GLU A 20 -20.61 6.90 -36.88
C GLU A 20 -19.11 6.69 -37.16
N ALA A 21 -18.44 7.68 -37.77
CA ALA A 21 -17.02 7.62 -38.03
C ALA A 21 -16.19 7.59 -36.74
N ASP A 22 -16.54 8.44 -35.77
CA ASP A 22 -15.88 8.50 -34.46
C ASP A 22 -16.08 7.18 -33.69
N LEU A 23 -17.30 6.64 -33.63
CA LEU A 23 -17.57 5.34 -32.99
C LEU A 23 -16.79 4.21 -33.66
N ALA A 24 -16.72 4.17 -34.99
CA ALA A 24 -15.91 3.16 -35.69
C ALA A 24 -14.41 3.30 -35.36
N TYR A 25 -13.89 4.53 -35.34
CA TYR A 25 -12.50 4.82 -34.95
C TYR A 25 -12.22 4.39 -33.51
N LEU A 26 -13.05 4.81 -32.55
CA LEU A 26 -12.84 4.50 -31.14
C LEU A 26 -12.94 3.00 -30.86
N LYS A 27 -13.85 2.29 -31.53
CA LYS A 27 -13.99 0.84 -31.40
C LYS A 27 -12.73 0.11 -31.86
N THR A 28 -12.18 0.51 -33.01
CA THR A 28 -11.01 -0.16 -33.59
C THR A 28 -9.72 0.18 -32.85
N LYS A 29 -9.59 1.40 -32.33
CA LYS A 29 -8.36 1.88 -31.69
C LYS A 29 -8.26 1.60 -30.21
N TYR A 30 -9.38 1.61 -29.48
CA TYR A 30 -9.35 1.69 -28.02
C TYR A 30 -10.25 0.67 -27.34
N ALA A 31 -11.40 0.31 -27.91
CA ALA A 31 -12.35 -0.57 -27.22
C ALA A 31 -11.79 -1.99 -26.96
N ASN A 32 -10.79 -2.43 -27.72
CA ASN A 32 -10.12 -3.72 -27.54
C ASN A 32 -9.09 -3.73 -26.39
N GLU A 33 -8.79 -2.58 -25.80
CA GLU A 33 -7.88 -2.52 -24.65
C GLU A 33 -8.49 -3.31 -23.46
N PRO A 34 -7.72 -4.21 -22.80
CA PRO A 34 -8.24 -5.02 -21.70
C PRO A 34 -8.82 -4.20 -20.55
N THR A 35 -8.43 -2.94 -20.42
CA THR A 35 -8.87 -2.02 -19.37
C THR A 35 -10.09 -1.17 -19.75
N TYR A 36 -10.56 -1.22 -21.01
CA TYR A 36 -11.76 -0.53 -21.44
C TYR A 36 -13.01 -1.14 -20.78
N ALA A 37 -14.03 -0.31 -20.50
CA ALA A 37 -15.27 -0.74 -19.85
C ALA A 37 -16.23 -1.38 -20.85
N TRP A 38 -16.78 -2.54 -20.49
CA TRP A 38 -17.72 -3.30 -21.29
C TRP A 38 -18.91 -3.71 -20.43
N VAL A 39 -20.12 -3.64 -20.98
CA VAL A 39 -21.36 -4.10 -20.36
C VAL A 39 -22.14 -4.91 -21.38
N ASN A 40 -22.56 -6.12 -21.01
CA ASN A 40 -23.33 -7.04 -21.87
C ASN A 40 -22.69 -7.26 -23.25
N GLY A 41 -21.36 -7.38 -23.30
CA GLY A 41 -20.61 -7.61 -24.54
C GLY A 41 -20.51 -6.39 -25.46
N LYS A 42 -20.82 -5.18 -24.98
CA LYS A 42 -20.65 -3.93 -25.73
C LYS A 42 -19.67 -2.98 -25.02
N PRO A 43 -18.79 -2.28 -25.74
CA PRO A 43 -17.99 -1.20 -25.16
C PRO A 43 -18.88 -0.04 -24.70
N VAL A 44 -18.55 0.55 -23.55
CA VAL A 44 -19.32 1.63 -22.93
C VAL A 44 -18.94 2.98 -23.52
N MET A 45 -19.92 3.81 -23.87
CA MET A 45 -19.73 5.19 -24.32
C MET A 45 -20.62 6.12 -23.51
N TYR A 46 -20.01 7.03 -22.75
CA TYR A 46 -20.73 8.15 -22.14
C TYR A 46 -20.83 9.30 -23.14
N VAL A 47 -21.95 10.00 -23.15
CA VAL A 47 -22.17 11.12 -24.09
C VAL A 47 -22.66 12.34 -23.33
N TYR A 48 -21.92 13.44 -23.44
CA TYR A 48 -22.35 14.73 -22.93
C TYR A 48 -23.33 15.40 -23.90
N ASN A 49 -24.15 16.33 -23.39
CA ASN A 49 -25.00 17.16 -24.24
C ASN A 49 -25.31 18.50 -23.56
N VAL A 50 -25.65 19.50 -24.37
CA VAL A 50 -26.05 20.84 -23.91
C VAL A 50 -27.54 20.91 -23.56
N GLY A 51 -27.92 21.95 -22.81
CA GLY A 51 -29.30 22.28 -22.53
C GLY A 51 -30.12 22.50 -23.82
N GLY A 52 -31.36 22.01 -23.85
CA GLY A 52 -32.23 22.05 -25.05
C GLY A 52 -32.24 20.77 -25.90
N SER A 53 -31.57 19.72 -25.46
CA SER A 53 -31.63 18.38 -26.09
C SER A 53 -33.04 17.81 -26.13
N THR A 54 -33.35 17.03 -27.17
CA THR A 54 -34.67 16.39 -27.40
C THR A 54 -34.49 14.92 -27.78
N CYS A 55 -35.59 14.19 -27.95
CA CYS A 55 -35.55 12.80 -28.40
C CYS A 55 -34.85 12.59 -29.75
N ALA A 56 -34.74 13.62 -30.60
CA ALA A 56 -33.97 13.55 -31.83
C ALA A 56 -32.48 13.26 -31.58
N LEU A 57 -31.91 13.69 -30.45
CA LEU A 57 -30.54 13.34 -30.06
C LEU A 57 -30.44 11.84 -29.77
N VAL A 58 -31.42 11.28 -29.06
CA VAL A 58 -31.47 9.86 -28.73
C VAL A 58 -31.58 9.02 -30.00
N ASP A 59 -32.47 9.41 -30.92
CA ASP A 59 -32.64 8.75 -32.21
C ASP A 59 -31.34 8.78 -33.03
N LYS A 60 -30.65 9.94 -33.04
CA LYS A 60 -29.36 10.12 -33.73
C LYS A 60 -28.30 9.17 -33.18
N TRP A 61 -28.13 9.13 -31.85
CA TRP A 61 -27.09 8.34 -31.18
C TRP A 61 -27.36 6.84 -31.25
N THR A 62 -28.59 6.42 -30.98
CA THR A 62 -28.98 5.00 -31.07
C THR A 62 -28.83 4.47 -32.50
N ALA A 63 -29.20 5.26 -33.51
CA ALA A 63 -29.00 4.89 -34.91
C ALA A 63 -27.53 4.86 -35.32
N ALA A 64 -26.70 5.78 -34.82
CA ALA A 64 -25.26 5.80 -35.09
C ALA A 64 -24.53 4.61 -34.45
N ALA A 65 -24.90 4.24 -33.23
CA ALA A 65 -24.28 3.16 -32.48
C ALA A 65 -24.62 1.75 -33.01
N LYS A 66 -25.70 1.59 -33.77
CA LYS A 66 -26.10 0.32 -34.42
C LYS A 66 -26.19 -0.88 -33.46
N GLY A 67 -26.46 -0.61 -32.17
CA GLY A 67 -26.48 -1.62 -31.11
C GLY A 67 -25.10 -2.19 -30.73
N GLU A 68 -24.02 -1.64 -31.28
CA GLU A 68 -22.64 -2.10 -31.07
C GLU A 68 -21.96 -1.48 -29.85
N TRP A 69 -22.60 -0.50 -29.21
CA TRP A 69 -22.12 0.23 -28.06
C TRP A 69 -23.16 0.20 -26.93
N TYR A 70 -22.69 0.19 -25.69
CA TYR A 70 -23.51 0.45 -24.52
C TYR A 70 -23.53 1.95 -24.28
N LEU A 71 -24.61 2.62 -24.70
CA LEU A 71 -24.72 4.08 -24.66
C LEU A 71 -25.23 4.55 -23.29
N VAL A 72 -24.49 5.50 -22.69
CA VAL A 72 -24.90 6.22 -21.49
C VAL A 72 -25.05 7.70 -21.83
N LEU A 73 -26.29 8.15 -22.08
CA LEU A 73 -26.55 9.52 -22.50
C LEU A 73 -26.85 10.43 -21.31
N LYS A 74 -26.42 11.69 -21.40
CA LYS A 74 -26.80 12.71 -20.41
C LYS A 74 -28.29 13.07 -20.51
N VAL A 75 -28.96 13.15 -19.36
CA VAL A 75 -30.39 13.46 -19.26
C VAL A 75 -30.75 14.87 -19.75
N PHE A 76 -31.99 15.01 -20.21
CA PHE A 76 -32.65 16.28 -20.55
C PHE A 76 -34.14 16.20 -20.22
N SER A 77 -34.85 17.33 -20.15
CA SER A 77 -36.29 17.31 -19.81
C SER A 77 -37.09 16.41 -20.75
N GLY A 78 -37.84 15.44 -20.21
CA GLY A 78 -38.65 14.50 -21.00
C GLY A 78 -37.90 13.28 -21.57
N TYR A 79 -36.63 13.06 -21.23
CA TYR A 79 -35.82 11.96 -21.79
C TYR A 79 -36.46 10.56 -21.67
N ARG A 80 -37.22 10.30 -20.60
CA ARG A 80 -37.89 9.01 -20.35
C ARG A 80 -39.05 8.73 -21.30
N THR A 81 -39.58 9.74 -22.00
CA THR A 81 -40.70 9.59 -22.93
C THR A 81 -40.27 9.45 -24.39
N CYS A 82 -38.95 9.42 -24.65
CA CYS A 82 -38.45 9.18 -26.00
C CYS A 82 -38.79 7.76 -26.45
N ALA A 83 -39.24 7.64 -27.71
CA ALA A 83 -39.62 6.35 -28.29
C ALA A 83 -38.42 5.38 -28.34
N ASN A 84 -37.24 5.90 -28.68
CA ASN A 84 -35.97 5.19 -28.53
C ASN A 84 -35.32 5.56 -27.20
N GLN A 85 -34.64 4.60 -26.59
CA GLN A 85 -33.88 4.76 -25.36
C GLN A 85 -32.45 4.26 -25.57
N PRO A 86 -31.44 4.92 -24.96
CA PRO A 86 -30.09 4.37 -24.86
C PRO A 86 -30.06 3.23 -23.83
N ASP A 87 -28.91 2.55 -23.70
CA ASP A 87 -28.76 1.46 -22.72
C ASP A 87 -28.80 1.98 -21.27
N SER A 88 -28.37 3.23 -21.02
CA SER A 88 -28.46 3.89 -19.71
C SER A 88 -28.47 5.42 -19.81
N TRP A 89 -28.71 6.08 -18.68
CA TRP A 89 -28.72 7.53 -18.52
C TRP A 89 -27.81 7.97 -17.38
N HIS A 90 -27.19 9.14 -17.52
CA HIS A 90 -26.48 9.80 -16.44
C HIS A 90 -26.80 11.30 -16.38
N GLN A 91 -26.40 11.95 -15.29
CA GLN A 91 -26.39 13.40 -15.21
C GLN A 91 -24.97 13.92 -15.00
N TYR A 92 -24.68 15.05 -15.63
CA TYR A 92 -23.52 15.88 -15.37
C TYR A 92 -23.95 17.23 -14.82
N ALA A 93 -23.84 17.38 -13.50
CA ALA A 93 -24.23 18.59 -12.79
C ALA A 93 -23.36 18.77 -11.54
N PRO A 94 -22.07 19.11 -11.68
CA PRO A 94 -21.13 19.19 -10.55
C PRO A 94 -21.51 20.26 -9.51
N ALA A 95 -22.34 21.23 -9.88
CA ALA A 95 -22.91 22.21 -8.96
C ALA A 95 -24.04 21.65 -8.05
N ASN A 96 -24.51 20.43 -8.31
CA ASN A 96 -25.47 19.73 -7.44
C ASN A 96 -24.72 18.70 -6.60
N ALA A 97 -25.02 18.64 -5.30
CA ALA A 97 -24.37 17.72 -4.38
C ALA A 97 -24.67 16.24 -4.72
N THR A 98 -25.90 15.96 -5.20
CA THR A 98 -26.34 14.65 -5.68
C THR A 98 -27.28 14.79 -6.88
N ASP A 99 -27.35 13.74 -7.70
CA ASP A 99 -28.40 13.55 -8.71
C ASP A 99 -28.75 12.06 -8.80
N HIS A 100 -30.04 11.73 -8.78
CA HIS A 100 -30.50 10.34 -8.83
C HIS A 100 -31.43 10.10 -10.02
N GLN A 101 -30.90 9.42 -11.04
CA GLN A 101 -31.68 8.90 -12.15
C GLN A 101 -32.09 7.47 -11.84
N ARG A 102 -33.26 7.31 -11.19
CA ARG A 102 -33.78 6.00 -10.76
C ARG A 102 -33.66 4.95 -11.86
N ASN A 103 -33.07 3.81 -11.50
CA ASN A 103 -32.74 2.65 -12.35
C ASN A 103 -31.55 2.82 -13.31
N TYR A 104 -30.87 3.97 -13.31
CA TYR A 104 -29.77 4.25 -14.23
C TYR A 104 -28.50 4.66 -13.49
N SER A 105 -28.54 5.81 -12.79
CA SER A 105 -27.35 6.35 -12.15
C SER A 105 -27.66 7.11 -10.87
N TYR A 106 -26.66 7.18 -10.01
CA TYR A 106 -26.59 8.09 -8.88
C TYR A 106 -25.25 8.82 -8.97
N SER A 107 -25.30 10.14 -9.11
CA SER A 107 -24.12 11.00 -9.20
C SER A 107 -23.95 11.80 -7.92
N ILE A 108 -22.70 12.01 -7.49
CA ILE A 108 -22.35 12.87 -6.36
C ILE A 108 -21.25 13.86 -6.76
N SER A 109 -21.25 15.02 -6.11
CA SER A 109 -20.21 16.04 -6.26
C SER A 109 -19.60 16.43 -4.92
N PRO A 110 -18.25 16.43 -4.79
CA PRO A 110 -17.57 16.90 -3.59
C PRO A 110 -17.61 18.43 -3.43
N GLY A 111 -17.79 19.15 -4.55
CA GLY A 111 -17.77 20.61 -4.62
C GLY A 111 -17.53 21.06 -6.06
N PHE A 112 -17.85 22.32 -6.37
CA PHE A 112 -17.60 22.90 -7.69
C PHE A 112 -17.32 24.40 -7.61
N TRP A 113 -16.11 24.78 -7.98
CA TRP A 113 -15.69 26.18 -8.10
C TRP A 113 -15.10 26.45 -9.48
N ARG A 114 -15.78 27.31 -10.23
CA ARG A 114 -15.30 27.78 -11.52
C ARG A 114 -14.30 28.92 -11.33
N ALA A 115 -13.13 28.87 -11.99
CA ALA A 115 -12.02 29.77 -11.63
C ALA A 115 -12.26 31.25 -11.95
N ASP A 116 -13.22 31.55 -12.82
CA ASP A 116 -13.63 32.92 -13.16
C ASP A 116 -14.80 33.43 -12.29
N GLU A 117 -15.23 32.66 -11.30
CA GLU A 117 -16.30 33.03 -10.38
C GLU A 117 -15.75 33.40 -8.99
N PRO A 118 -16.31 34.44 -8.34
CA PRO A 118 -15.83 34.92 -7.04
C PRO A 118 -16.20 34.00 -5.87
N SER A 119 -17.05 33.00 -6.10
CA SER A 119 -17.54 32.07 -5.09
C SER A 119 -17.81 30.70 -5.72
N ALA A 120 -17.68 29.63 -4.94
CA ALA A 120 -18.03 28.29 -5.39
C ALA A 120 -19.54 28.21 -5.68
N ARG A 121 -19.93 27.47 -6.74
CA ARG A 121 -21.35 27.14 -7.00
C ARG A 121 -21.84 26.04 -6.07
N LEU A 122 -20.93 25.17 -5.63
CA LEU A 122 -21.15 24.18 -4.57
C LEU A 122 -19.91 24.15 -3.68
N GLU A 123 -20.04 24.62 -2.44
CA GLU A 123 -18.95 24.58 -1.47
C GLU A 123 -18.62 23.14 -1.06
N ARG A 124 -17.34 22.90 -0.74
CA ARG A 124 -16.89 21.64 -0.15
C ARG A 124 -17.47 21.48 1.25
N ASP A 125 -18.09 20.34 1.49
CA ASP A 125 -18.66 19.97 2.78
C ASP A 125 -18.48 18.47 2.96
N LEU A 126 -17.57 18.11 3.87
CA LEU A 126 -17.19 16.72 4.09
C LEU A 126 -18.34 15.90 4.69
N GLU A 127 -19.12 16.47 5.61
CA GLU A 127 -20.21 15.74 6.26
C GLU A 127 -21.37 15.50 5.28
N ARG A 128 -21.69 16.51 4.46
CA ARG A 128 -22.59 16.33 3.33
C ARG A 128 -22.07 15.28 2.35
N PHE A 129 -20.78 15.34 1.99
CA PHE A 129 -20.20 14.39 1.04
C PHE A 129 -20.23 12.95 1.57
N LYS A 130 -19.92 12.73 2.85
CA LYS A 130 -20.11 11.42 3.52
C LYS A 130 -21.54 10.91 3.39
N GLN A 131 -22.54 11.76 3.67
CA GLN A 131 -23.95 11.36 3.50
C GLN A 131 -24.27 11.04 2.04
N ASN A 132 -23.80 11.85 1.10
CA ASN A 132 -24.03 11.63 -0.33
C ASN A 132 -23.45 10.29 -0.81
N VAL A 133 -22.27 9.88 -0.34
CA VAL A 133 -21.70 8.58 -0.65
C VAL A 133 -22.56 7.45 -0.06
N ARG A 134 -23.01 7.57 1.20
CA ARG A 134 -23.92 6.57 1.81
C ARG A 134 -25.21 6.41 1.00
N ASP A 135 -25.81 7.52 0.57
CA ASP A 135 -27.04 7.50 -0.23
C ASP A 135 -26.78 6.91 -1.63
N MET A 136 -25.63 7.20 -2.23
CA MET A 136 -25.21 6.63 -3.52
C MET A 136 -25.07 5.11 -3.43
N VAL A 137 -24.38 4.59 -2.41
CA VAL A 137 -24.22 3.15 -2.17
C VAL A 137 -25.58 2.50 -1.92
N ALA A 138 -26.39 3.09 -1.04
CA ALA A 138 -27.73 2.59 -0.71
C ALA A 138 -28.71 2.63 -1.89
N SER A 139 -28.47 3.47 -2.90
CA SER A 139 -29.31 3.55 -4.10
C SER A 139 -29.27 2.27 -4.95
N ASN A 140 -28.18 1.49 -4.85
CA ASN A 140 -27.89 0.35 -5.71
C ASN A 140 -28.03 0.70 -7.22
N ALA A 141 -27.76 1.95 -7.59
CA ALA A 141 -27.83 2.39 -8.98
C ALA A 141 -26.78 1.66 -9.82
N PRO A 142 -27.11 1.25 -11.07
CA PRO A 142 -26.14 0.59 -11.95
C PRO A 142 -24.87 1.40 -12.20
N TRP A 143 -24.99 2.73 -12.23
CA TRP A 143 -23.87 3.65 -12.34
C TRP A 143 -23.80 4.56 -11.11
N GLN A 144 -22.79 4.36 -10.28
CA GLN A 144 -22.46 5.25 -9.16
C GLN A 144 -21.32 6.16 -9.62
N LEU A 145 -21.60 7.45 -9.78
CA LEU A 145 -20.74 8.39 -10.49
C LEU A 145 -20.27 9.49 -9.55
N VAL A 146 -19.00 9.85 -9.67
CA VAL A 146 -18.42 11.01 -8.99
C VAL A 146 -18.03 12.01 -10.07
N THR A 147 -18.63 13.21 -10.03
CA THR A 147 -18.15 14.32 -10.88
C THR A 147 -16.84 14.84 -10.31
N THR A 148 -15.89 15.11 -11.20
CA THR A 148 -14.47 15.31 -10.86
C THR A 148 -14.22 16.50 -9.93
N PHE A 149 -13.10 16.45 -9.20
CA PHE A 149 -12.59 17.54 -8.35
C PHE A 149 -12.05 18.74 -9.14
N ASN A 150 -11.90 18.59 -10.46
CA ASN A 150 -11.39 19.60 -11.39
C ASN A 150 -11.96 19.39 -12.81
N GLU A 151 -12.10 20.49 -13.53
CA GLU A 151 -12.50 20.60 -14.94
C GLU A 151 -11.58 21.63 -15.62
N TRP A 152 -10.27 21.33 -15.71
CA TRP A 152 -9.28 22.31 -16.19
C TRP A 152 -9.64 22.90 -17.55
N GLY A 153 -10.18 22.09 -18.46
CA GLY A 153 -10.64 22.52 -19.78
C GLY A 153 -11.77 23.53 -19.79
N GLU A 154 -12.58 23.61 -18.71
CA GLU A 154 -13.69 24.55 -18.56
C GLU A 154 -13.32 25.82 -17.75
N GLY A 155 -12.02 25.97 -17.44
CA GLY A 155 -11.52 27.08 -16.66
C GLY A 155 -11.78 26.92 -15.17
N THR A 156 -11.68 25.70 -14.64
CA THR A 156 -11.61 25.46 -13.20
C THR A 156 -10.17 25.14 -12.81
N VAL A 157 -9.73 25.61 -11.65
CA VAL A 157 -8.36 25.36 -11.19
C VAL A 157 -8.23 23.92 -10.70
N VAL A 158 -7.06 23.32 -10.90
CA VAL A 158 -6.71 22.12 -10.14
C VAL A 158 -6.54 22.56 -8.69
N GLU A 159 -7.54 22.25 -7.87
CA GLU A 159 -7.50 22.56 -6.45
C GLU A 159 -6.49 21.66 -5.73
N SER A 160 -5.64 22.24 -4.89
CA SER A 160 -4.70 21.47 -4.09
C SER A 160 -5.46 20.63 -3.06
N ALA A 161 -5.01 19.39 -2.85
CA ALA A 161 -5.51 18.55 -1.77
C ALA A 161 -4.89 18.90 -0.41
N ASP A 162 -3.98 19.89 -0.32
CA ASP A 162 -3.23 20.19 0.91
C ASP A 162 -4.13 20.47 2.14
N GLU A 163 -5.29 21.10 1.94
CA GLU A 163 -6.22 21.43 3.03
C GLU A 163 -6.95 20.18 3.58
N TRP A 164 -7.20 19.17 2.73
CA TRP A 164 -8.08 18.04 3.06
C TRP A 164 -7.39 16.67 3.01
N GLY A 165 -6.14 16.61 2.57
CA GLY A 165 -5.39 15.36 2.39
C GLY A 165 -6.18 14.32 1.59
N ASN A 166 -6.26 13.10 2.11
CA ASN A 166 -7.00 11.99 1.50
C ASN A 166 -8.48 11.94 1.90
N THR A 167 -8.98 12.86 2.72
CA THR A 167 -10.26 12.66 3.44
C THR A 167 -11.48 12.41 2.53
N TYR A 168 -11.55 13.05 1.36
CA TYR A 168 -12.63 12.81 0.39
C TYR A 168 -12.46 11.46 -0.34
N LEU A 169 -11.23 11.03 -0.59
CA LEU A 169 -10.93 9.71 -1.15
C LEU A 169 -11.22 8.61 -0.11
N ASP A 170 -10.83 8.83 1.15
CA ASP A 170 -11.14 7.93 2.26
C ASP A 170 -12.65 7.82 2.48
N THR A 171 -13.39 8.91 2.28
CA THR A 171 -14.86 8.89 2.34
C THR A 171 -15.47 8.02 1.24
N LEU A 172 -14.93 8.07 0.02
CA LEU A 172 -15.35 7.18 -1.07
C LEU A 172 -14.95 5.73 -0.79
N HIS A 173 -13.74 5.50 -0.26
CA HIS A 173 -13.25 4.17 0.09
C HIS A 173 -14.10 3.50 1.18
N ASN A 174 -14.58 4.28 2.14
CA ASN A 174 -15.37 3.80 3.29
C ASN A 174 -16.88 3.87 3.06
N ASP A 175 -17.35 3.96 1.82
CA ASP A 175 -18.78 4.05 1.48
C ASP A 175 -19.53 5.15 2.25
N GLY A 176 -18.86 6.27 2.49
CA GLY A 176 -19.41 7.42 3.20
C GLY A 176 -19.57 7.21 4.70
N GLN A 177 -19.19 6.07 5.25
CA GLN A 177 -19.21 5.85 6.69
C GLN A 177 -18.14 6.72 7.35
N THR A 178 -18.45 7.29 8.52
CA THR A 178 -17.39 7.60 9.48
C THR A 178 -16.54 6.35 9.63
N ALA A 179 -15.21 6.47 9.63
CA ALA A 179 -14.31 5.36 9.85
C ALA A 179 -14.59 4.68 11.21
N THR A 180 -15.62 3.84 11.24
CA THR A 180 -15.77 2.73 12.17
C THR A 180 -14.80 1.70 11.65
N THR A 181 -13.91 1.25 12.51
CA THR A 181 -12.95 0.16 12.27
C THR A 181 -13.58 -0.86 11.31
N PRO A 182 -13.01 -1.07 10.10
CA PRO A 182 -13.66 -1.86 9.07
C PRO A 182 -13.99 -3.28 9.57
N PRO A 183 -15.09 -3.91 9.13
CA PRO A 183 -15.30 -5.34 9.30
C PRO A 183 -14.33 -6.08 8.37
N THR A 184 -13.17 -6.37 8.92
CA THR A 184 -12.41 -7.61 8.77
C THR A 184 -12.52 -8.36 7.43
N SER A 185 -11.56 -8.11 6.53
CA SER A 185 -10.64 -9.23 6.31
C SER A 185 -9.81 -9.28 7.58
N ASP A 186 -10.17 -10.17 8.51
CA ASP A 186 -9.66 -10.16 9.90
C ASP A 186 -8.13 -10.22 9.96
N THR A 187 -7.54 -10.74 8.90
CA THR A 187 -6.14 -11.05 8.78
C THR A 187 -5.50 -10.22 7.67
N VAL A 188 -4.40 -9.54 8.01
CA VAL A 188 -3.47 -8.93 7.05
C VAL A 188 -2.24 -9.82 6.91
N THR A 189 -1.80 -10.06 5.67
CA THR A 189 -0.60 -10.86 5.37
C THR A 189 0.61 -9.92 5.29
N VAL A 190 1.65 -10.23 6.05
CA VAL A 190 2.96 -9.57 5.89
C VAL A 190 4.05 -10.58 5.56
N VAL A 191 5.02 -10.14 4.76
CA VAL A 191 6.25 -10.89 4.51
C VAL A 191 7.45 -10.10 5.01
N ALA A 192 8.34 -10.76 5.77
CA ALA A 192 9.50 -10.14 6.36
C ALA A 192 10.81 -10.85 5.95
N SER A 193 11.86 -10.05 5.72
CA SER A 193 13.21 -10.54 5.44
C SER A 193 14.25 -9.43 5.64
N GLY A 194 15.41 -9.77 6.18
CA GLY A 194 16.62 -8.94 6.20
C GLY A 194 17.73 -9.53 5.32
N ASP A 195 18.85 -8.81 5.20
CA ASP A 195 20.10 -9.31 4.62
C ASP A 195 19.96 -9.75 3.15
N ILE A 196 19.45 -8.81 2.35
CA ILE A 196 18.81 -9.09 1.06
C ILE A 196 19.81 -9.03 -0.09
N ALA A 197 20.11 -7.83 -0.60
CA ALA A 197 20.66 -7.69 -1.94
C ALA A 197 22.17 -7.53 -1.91
N CYS A 198 22.88 -8.46 -2.56
CA CYS A 198 24.31 -8.35 -2.79
C CYS A 198 24.71 -7.05 -3.49
N ASP A 199 25.97 -6.67 -3.32
CA ASP A 199 26.58 -5.61 -4.13
C ASP A 199 26.54 -5.97 -5.63
N PRO A 200 26.08 -5.08 -6.52
CA PRO A 200 26.02 -5.32 -7.96
C PRO A 200 27.37 -5.65 -8.62
N ILE A 201 28.51 -5.29 -8.01
CA ILE A 201 29.84 -5.62 -8.56
C ILE A 201 30.36 -7.00 -8.13
N SER A 202 29.67 -7.66 -7.18
CA SER A 202 30.04 -9.00 -6.73
C SER A 202 29.94 -9.99 -7.90
N SER A 203 30.94 -10.86 -8.07
CA SER A 203 30.85 -11.96 -9.04
C SER A 203 29.66 -12.88 -8.77
N SER A 204 29.25 -13.00 -7.50
CA SER A 204 28.09 -13.80 -7.10
C SER A 204 26.77 -13.14 -7.45
N PHE A 205 26.72 -11.82 -7.68
CA PHE A 205 25.50 -11.13 -8.12
C PHE A 205 25.02 -11.68 -9.47
N ASN A 206 25.96 -12.01 -10.37
CA ASN A 206 25.69 -12.73 -11.62
C ASN A 206 24.52 -12.12 -12.42
N GLY A 207 24.54 -10.79 -12.59
CA GLY A 207 23.48 -10.04 -13.28
C GLY A 207 22.10 -10.16 -12.61
N GLY A 208 22.06 -10.33 -11.28
CA GLY A 208 20.84 -10.54 -10.50
C GLY A 208 20.35 -11.99 -10.42
N ASN A 209 21.02 -12.94 -11.09
CA ASN A 209 20.63 -14.36 -11.01
C ASN A 209 21.20 -15.09 -9.79
N GLY A 210 22.18 -14.50 -9.11
CA GLY A 210 22.84 -15.13 -7.98
C GLY A 210 23.65 -16.37 -8.34
N THR A 211 24.11 -17.07 -7.31
CA THR A 211 24.62 -18.44 -7.39
C THR A 211 23.71 -19.38 -6.59
N SER A 212 24.11 -20.64 -6.37
CA SER A 212 23.41 -21.54 -5.45
C SER A 212 23.67 -21.22 -3.98
N SER A 213 24.77 -20.51 -3.66
CA SER A 213 25.22 -20.28 -2.29
C SER A 213 25.23 -18.81 -1.89
N ASN A 214 24.96 -17.88 -2.80
CA ASN A 214 25.06 -16.43 -2.58
C ASN A 214 24.08 -15.67 -3.48
N CYS A 215 23.76 -14.45 -3.06
CA CYS A 215 22.97 -13.48 -3.82
C CYS A 215 21.62 -14.05 -4.31
N ARG A 216 20.88 -14.68 -3.41
CA ARG A 216 19.59 -15.32 -3.68
C ARG A 216 18.40 -14.37 -3.65
N GLN A 217 18.62 -13.04 -3.59
CA GLN A 217 17.55 -12.03 -3.43
C GLN A 217 16.44 -12.10 -4.48
N LYS A 218 16.75 -12.53 -5.71
CA LYS A 218 15.75 -12.73 -6.77
C LYS A 218 14.72 -13.79 -6.38
N TYR A 219 15.17 -14.90 -5.80
CA TYR A 219 14.33 -16.05 -5.50
C TYR A 219 13.50 -15.82 -4.24
N THR A 220 14.09 -15.21 -3.21
CA THR A 220 13.35 -14.79 -2.01
C THR A 220 12.31 -13.71 -2.34
N ALA A 221 12.62 -12.75 -3.22
CA ALA A 221 11.64 -11.77 -3.71
C ALA A 221 10.46 -12.43 -4.45
N GLN A 222 10.73 -13.45 -5.27
CA GLN A 222 9.68 -14.20 -5.97
C GLN A 222 8.77 -14.95 -5.00
N VAL A 223 9.34 -15.59 -3.98
CA VAL A 223 8.57 -16.27 -2.93
C VAL A 223 7.74 -15.26 -2.14
N ALA A 224 8.32 -14.12 -1.77
CA ALA A 224 7.63 -13.03 -1.06
C ALA A 224 6.43 -12.51 -1.87
N ALA A 225 6.64 -12.16 -3.15
CA ALA A 225 5.58 -11.69 -4.02
C ALA A 225 4.48 -12.73 -4.24
N ALA A 226 4.83 -14.02 -4.30
CA ALA A 226 3.87 -15.11 -4.46
C ALA A 226 2.94 -15.31 -3.25
N GLN A 227 3.24 -14.68 -2.11
CA GLN A 227 2.35 -14.70 -0.93
C GLN A 227 1.26 -13.63 -0.99
N ASP A 228 1.27 -12.75 -2.00
CA ASP A 228 0.33 -11.63 -2.15
C ASP A 228 0.19 -10.77 -0.86
N PRO A 229 1.29 -10.23 -0.31
CA PRO A 229 1.27 -9.56 0.98
C PRO A 229 0.61 -8.17 0.93
N ASP A 230 -0.08 -7.81 2.01
CA ASP A 230 -0.58 -6.45 2.25
C ASP A 230 0.56 -5.47 2.57
N ALA A 231 1.60 -5.95 3.26
CA ALA A 231 2.82 -5.20 3.52
C ALA A 231 4.07 -6.09 3.55
N VAL A 232 5.22 -5.48 3.25
CA VAL A 232 6.52 -6.14 3.34
C VAL A 232 7.37 -5.44 4.39
N LEU A 233 7.80 -6.17 5.41
CA LEU A 233 8.65 -5.68 6.50
C LEU A 233 10.10 -6.06 6.22
N VAL A 234 10.87 -5.18 5.59
CA VAL A 234 12.29 -5.47 5.34
C VAL A 234 13.15 -5.08 6.53
N LEU A 235 13.99 -6.00 7.01
CA LEU A 235 14.58 -6.00 8.36
C LEU A 235 16.03 -5.47 8.40
N GLY A 236 16.36 -4.51 7.54
CA GLY A 236 17.71 -3.95 7.41
C GLY A 236 18.67 -4.79 6.57
N ASP A 237 19.80 -4.18 6.22
CA ASP A 237 20.80 -4.74 5.31
C ASP A 237 20.18 -5.12 3.96
N LEU A 238 19.53 -4.12 3.39
CA LEU A 238 18.73 -4.23 2.18
C LEU A 238 19.64 -4.22 0.96
N GLN A 239 20.69 -3.39 0.98
CA GLN A 239 21.64 -3.26 -0.11
C GLN A 239 23.09 -3.23 0.38
N TYR A 240 23.81 -4.29 0.07
CA TYR A 240 25.22 -4.41 0.36
C TYR A 240 26.14 -3.72 -0.67
N GLU A 241 27.38 -3.39 -0.34
CA GLU A 241 27.97 -3.41 1.01
C GLU A 241 27.77 -2.09 1.78
N THR A 242 27.31 -1.03 1.12
CA THR A 242 27.29 0.33 1.70
C THR A 242 25.96 1.07 1.55
N GLY A 243 24.91 0.42 1.03
CA GLY A 243 23.59 1.01 0.88
C GLY A 243 23.53 2.25 -0.04
N SER A 244 24.46 2.41 -0.98
CA SER A 244 24.45 3.56 -1.89
C SER A 244 23.20 3.57 -2.78
N ILE A 245 22.69 4.76 -3.14
CA ILE A 245 21.52 4.87 -4.04
C ILE A 245 21.76 4.21 -5.41
N THR A 246 23.01 4.23 -5.89
CA THR A 246 23.41 3.55 -7.12
C THR A 246 23.29 2.04 -6.97
N ASN A 247 23.77 1.48 -5.85
CA ASN A 247 23.67 0.05 -5.60
C ASN A 247 22.22 -0.38 -5.41
N PHE A 248 21.40 0.40 -4.71
CA PHE A 248 19.97 0.13 -4.55
C PHE A 248 19.30 -0.03 -5.91
N ARG A 249 19.50 0.94 -6.81
CA ARG A 249 18.96 0.90 -8.18
C ARG A 249 19.50 -0.24 -9.04
N ALA A 250 20.74 -0.67 -8.79
CA ALA A 250 21.42 -1.67 -9.61
C ALA A 250 21.24 -3.12 -9.12
N SER A 251 20.78 -3.35 -7.88
CA SER A 251 20.64 -4.70 -7.31
C SER A 251 19.32 -4.90 -6.57
N TYR A 252 19.07 -4.21 -5.46
CA TYR A 252 17.80 -4.34 -4.72
C TYR A 252 16.57 -4.06 -5.60
N ASP A 253 16.62 -2.99 -6.40
CA ASP A 253 15.50 -2.53 -7.25
C ASP A 253 15.12 -3.56 -8.33
N LEU A 254 16.06 -4.40 -8.76
CA LEU A 254 15.83 -5.44 -9.76
C LEU A 254 15.07 -6.67 -9.22
N SER A 255 14.88 -6.75 -7.90
CA SER A 255 14.20 -7.87 -7.24
C SER A 255 13.15 -7.36 -6.24
N TRP A 256 13.55 -7.13 -5.00
CA TRP A 256 12.68 -6.65 -3.93
C TRP A 256 12.10 -5.24 -4.17
N GLY A 257 12.71 -4.44 -5.07
CA GLY A 257 12.15 -3.17 -5.53
C GLY A 257 10.75 -3.28 -6.14
N ALA A 258 10.38 -4.44 -6.67
CA ALA A 258 9.02 -4.67 -7.19
C ALA A 258 7.94 -4.57 -6.10
N LEU A 259 8.30 -4.79 -4.82
CA LEU A 259 7.41 -4.73 -3.66
C LEU A 259 7.52 -3.40 -2.90
N LYS A 260 8.26 -2.42 -3.44
CA LYS A 260 8.62 -1.18 -2.74
C LYS A 260 7.40 -0.35 -2.30
N ASN A 261 6.33 -0.34 -3.08
CA ASN A 261 5.11 0.42 -2.79
C ASN A 261 4.41 -0.03 -1.49
N ILE A 262 4.55 -1.29 -1.12
CA ILE A 262 4.01 -1.89 0.11
C ILE A 262 5.09 -2.17 1.15
N THR A 263 6.33 -1.73 0.91
CA THR A 263 7.45 -1.95 1.83
C THR A 263 7.39 -0.96 3.00
N ARG A 264 7.65 -1.47 4.20
CA ARG A 264 7.89 -0.73 5.44
C ARG A 264 9.32 -1.03 5.89
N PRO A 265 10.29 -0.16 5.55
CA PRO A 265 11.69 -0.48 5.68
C PRO A 265 12.22 -0.24 7.09
N THR A 266 13.08 -1.14 7.55
CA THR A 266 13.99 -0.99 8.69
C THR A 266 15.39 -0.73 8.15
N ILE A 267 16.16 0.16 8.79
CA ILE A 267 17.55 0.43 8.41
C ILE A 267 18.53 -0.56 9.10
N GLY A 268 19.45 -1.14 8.33
CA GLY A 268 20.53 -2.00 8.85
C GLY A 268 21.88 -1.28 8.95
N ASN A 269 22.92 -1.99 9.37
CA ASN A 269 24.25 -1.39 9.50
C ASN A 269 24.89 -1.14 8.13
N HIS A 270 24.63 -1.96 7.11
CA HIS A 270 25.19 -1.73 5.79
C HIS A 270 24.66 -0.48 5.09
N GLU A 271 23.44 -0.04 5.42
CA GLU A 271 22.95 1.29 5.03
C GLU A 271 23.40 2.40 5.98
N GLY A 272 23.38 2.12 7.28
CA GLY A 272 23.49 3.13 8.32
C GLY A 272 24.92 3.56 8.65
N THR A 273 25.88 2.63 8.71
CA THR A 273 27.25 2.94 9.14
C THR A 273 28.19 3.30 7.99
N GLY A 274 27.69 3.23 6.75
CA GLY A 274 28.43 3.54 5.53
C GLY A 274 28.43 5.02 5.16
N LEU A 275 28.29 5.30 3.85
CA LEU A 275 28.37 6.65 3.30
C LEU A 275 27.15 7.49 3.68
N GLY A 276 27.39 8.61 4.39
CA GLY A 276 26.40 9.66 4.59
C GLY A 276 25.25 9.30 5.54
N SER A 277 25.49 8.45 6.55
CA SER A 277 24.51 8.10 7.60
C SER A 277 23.13 7.71 7.07
N GLY A 278 23.07 6.64 6.27
CA GLY A 278 21.81 6.14 5.71
C GLY A 278 21.27 6.91 4.50
N LYS A 279 22.00 7.88 3.93
CA LYS A 279 21.47 8.73 2.84
C LYS A 279 20.95 7.96 1.63
N GLY A 280 21.61 6.85 1.24
CA GLY A 280 21.15 6.03 0.13
C GLY A 280 19.82 5.33 0.41
N TYR A 281 19.67 4.77 1.62
CA TYR A 281 18.41 4.23 2.14
C TYR A 281 17.30 5.29 2.18
N CYS A 282 17.57 6.45 2.79
CA CYS A 282 16.61 7.55 2.89
C CYS A 282 16.18 8.05 1.50
N THR A 283 17.12 8.15 0.56
CA THR A 283 16.82 8.58 -0.83
C THR A 283 16.00 7.53 -1.57
N TYR A 284 16.32 6.24 -1.39
CA TYR A 284 15.62 5.18 -2.10
C TYR A 284 14.18 5.03 -1.62
N PHE A 285 13.94 4.95 -0.31
CA PHE A 285 12.60 4.74 0.25
C PHE A 285 11.79 6.03 0.48
N GLY A 286 12.44 7.21 0.42
CA GLY A 286 11.76 8.49 0.56
C GLY A 286 11.05 8.63 1.90
N ALA A 287 9.79 9.04 1.89
CA ALA A 287 9.00 9.23 3.11
C ALA A 287 8.89 7.96 3.97
N ALA A 288 8.82 6.77 3.34
CA ALA A 288 8.70 5.49 4.04
C ALA A 288 9.95 5.14 4.89
N ALA A 289 11.08 5.80 4.68
CA ALA A 289 12.28 5.61 5.51
C ALA A 289 12.24 6.36 6.84
N HIS A 290 11.33 7.33 7.01
CA HIS A 290 11.23 8.18 8.21
C HIS A 290 12.56 8.81 8.63
N CYS A 291 13.38 9.21 7.66
CA CYS A 291 14.62 9.94 7.89
C CYS A 291 14.35 11.40 8.27
N ASN A 292 15.34 12.05 8.87
CA ASN A 292 15.24 13.47 9.25
C ASN A 292 15.17 14.38 8.01
N SER A 293 14.97 15.69 8.24
CA SER A 293 14.86 16.70 7.17
C SER A 293 16.09 16.83 6.28
N SER A 294 17.26 16.34 6.72
CA SER A 294 18.49 16.30 5.93
C SER A 294 18.61 15.03 5.07
N GLY A 295 17.63 14.13 5.16
CA GLY A 295 17.64 12.85 4.46
C GLY A 295 18.65 11.85 5.04
N THR A 296 18.90 11.91 6.35
CA THR A 296 19.75 10.94 7.08
C THR A 296 18.99 10.28 8.23
N GLN A 297 19.52 9.18 8.74
CA GLN A 297 18.92 8.46 9.88
C GLN A 297 19.17 9.15 11.24
N ASP A 298 19.94 10.23 11.29
CA ASP A 298 20.44 10.78 12.56
C ASP A 298 19.27 11.29 13.42
N GLY A 299 19.09 10.67 14.59
CA GLY A 299 17.95 10.88 15.49
C GLY A 299 16.60 10.46 14.90
N ALA A 300 16.58 9.62 13.86
CA ALA A 300 15.42 9.28 13.05
C ALA A 300 15.47 7.82 12.57
N ALA A 301 14.69 7.49 11.53
CA ALA A 301 14.52 6.15 10.95
C ALA A 301 13.94 5.11 11.94
N PHE A 302 13.20 5.58 12.93
CA PHE A 302 12.29 4.79 13.77
C PHE A 302 10.90 5.44 13.72
N TYR A 303 9.86 4.62 13.67
CA TYR A 303 8.48 5.04 13.46
C TYR A 303 7.53 3.91 13.82
N SER A 304 6.24 4.21 13.88
CA SER A 304 5.18 3.22 14.07
C SER A 304 4.05 3.44 13.07
N PHE A 305 3.25 2.40 12.84
CA PHE A 305 2.05 2.46 12.02
C PHE A 305 1.09 1.35 12.41
N ASP A 306 -0.18 1.54 12.12
CA ASP A 306 -1.18 0.49 12.26
C ASP A 306 -1.35 -0.25 10.93
N LEU A 307 -1.49 -1.57 11.01
CA LEU A 307 -1.82 -2.44 9.87
C LEU A 307 -2.88 -3.45 10.29
N GLY A 308 -4.07 -3.36 9.71
CA GLY A 308 -5.22 -4.12 10.19
C GLY A 308 -5.50 -3.82 11.67
N ALA A 309 -5.49 -4.86 12.49
CA ALA A 309 -5.68 -4.76 13.94
C ALA A 309 -4.37 -4.65 14.75
N TRP A 310 -3.21 -4.62 14.08
CA TRP A 310 -1.90 -4.62 14.71
C TRP A 310 -1.29 -3.24 14.78
N HIS A 311 -0.63 -2.95 15.90
CA HIS A 311 0.31 -1.84 15.98
C HIS A 311 1.71 -2.36 15.65
N ILE A 312 2.38 -1.72 14.68
CA ILE A 312 3.72 -2.11 14.23
C ILE A 312 4.71 -1.00 14.54
N VAL A 313 5.76 -1.35 15.29
CA VAL A 313 6.87 -0.48 15.66
C VAL A 313 8.10 -0.84 14.85
N VAL A 314 8.77 0.14 14.26
CA VAL A 314 10.03 -0.03 13.54
C VAL A 314 11.13 0.74 14.26
N LEU A 315 12.15 0.04 14.75
CA LEU A 315 13.26 0.62 15.51
C LEU A 315 14.54 0.71 14.67
N ASN A 316 15.30 1.77 14.92
CA ASN A 316 16.64 1.97 14.40
C ASN A 316 17.68 1.40 15.39
N SER A 317 18.19 0.21 15.10
CA SER A 317 19.22 -0.45 15.91
C SER A 317 20.65 0.07 15.67
N ASN A 318 20.86 1.05 14.78
CA ASN A 318 22.14 1.75 14.63
C ASN A 318 22.28 2.80 15.76
N CYS A 319 22.49 2.31 16.99
CA CYS A 319 22.30 3.10 18.21
C CYS A 319 23.01 4.46 18.23
N THR A 320 24.24 4.57 17.71
CA THR A 320 24.94 5.86 17.65
C THR A 320 24.16 6.89 16.81
N ALA A 321 23.68 6.49 15.64
CA ALA A 321 22.96 7.38 14.74
C ALA A 321 21.53 7.66 15.24
N ALA A 322 20.87 6.68 15.87
CA ALA A 322 19.55 6.85 16.48
C ALA A 322 19.52 7.78 17.71
N GLY A 323 20.68 8.28 18.18
CA GLY A 323 20.79 9.06 19.41
C GLY A 323 20.82 8.22 20.69
N GLY A 324 21.08 6.91 20.55
CA GLY A 324 21.21 5.91 21.61
C GLY A 324 20.09 4.87 21.59
N CYS A 325 20.36 3.71 22.22
CA CYS A 325 19.36 2.67 22.49
C CYS A 325 19.09 2.48 24.00
N GLY A 326 19.72 3.29 24.85
CA GLY A 326 19.49 3.27 26.31
C GLY A 326 18.22 4.00 26.72
N THR A 327 17.81 3.85 27.99
CA THR A 327 16.59 4.44 28.55
C THR A 327 16.49 5.97 28.46
N SER A 328 17.62 6.65 28.36
CA SER A 328 17.69 8.11 28.20
C SER A 328 17.60 8.58 26.74
N SER A 329 17.66 7.66 25.77
CA SER A 329 17.74 8.01 24.35
C SER A 329 16.42 8.56 23.79
N PRO A 330 16.47 9.35 22.72
CA PRO A 330 15.26 9.84 22.05
C PRO A 330 14.34 8.71 21.59
N GLN A 331 14.92 7.68 20.95
CA GLN A 331 14.16 6.52 20.47
C GLN A 331 13.49 5.75 21.61
N HIS A 332 14.17 5.49 22.73
CA HIS A 332 13.55 4.78 23.85
C HIS A 332 12.39 5.58 24.47
N LYS A 333 12.56 6.90 24.65
CA LYS A 333 11.49 7.77 25.17
C LYS A 333 10.30 7.82 24.23
N TRP A 334 10.56 7.90 22.93
CA TRP A 334 9.53 7.84 21.90
C TRP A 334 8.79 6.50 21.95
N LEU A 335 9.51 5.38 22.01
CA LEU A 335 8.95 4.03 22.05
C LEU A 335 7.98 3.85 23.22
N VAL A 336 8.40 4.24 24.43
CA VAL A 336 7.53 4.13 25.62
C VAL A 336 6.26 4.98 25.47
N ALA A 337 6.37 6.17 24.86
CA ALA A 337 5.22 7.03 24.64
C ALA A 337 4.27 6.49 23.55
N ASP A 338 4.82 5.92 22.48
CA ASP A 338 4.10 5.30 21.37
C ASP A 338 3.30 4.08 21.84
N LEU A 339 3.95 3.16 22.56
CA LEU A 339 3.31 1.98 23.15
C LEU A 339 2.22 2.34 24.17
N ALA A 340 2.38 3.42 24.92
CA ALA A 340 1.36 3.89 25.86
C ALA A 340 0.16 4.58 25.16
N ALA A 341 0.31 5.02 23.92
CA ALA A 341 -0.69 5.81 23.21
C ALA A 341 -1.64 4.97 22.32
N HIS A 342 -1.21 3.79 21.85
CA HIS A 342 -2.06 2.93 21.04
C HIS A 342 -3.02 2.08 21.90
N SER A 343 -4.10 1.60 21.28
CA SER A 343 -5.11 0.74 21.93
C SER A 343 -5.25 -0.63 21.26
N ARG A 344 -4.37 -0.95 20.30
CA ARG A 344 -4.32 -2.26 19.66
C ARG A 344 -3.95 -3.34 20.66
N LYS A 345 -4.63 -4.48 20.56
CA LYS A 345 -4.36 -5.67 21.36
C LYS A 345 -3.04 -6.32 20.95
N CYS A 346 -2.82 -6.45 19.65
CA CYS A 346 -1.63 -7.09 19.11
C CYS A 346 -0.57 -6.07 18.69
N THR A 347 0.67 -6.29 19.09
CA THR A 347 1.80 -5.42 18.75
C THR A 347 2.99 -6.23 18.22
N LEU A 348 3.59 -5.72 17.16
CA LEU A 348 4.79 -6.29 16.53
C LEU A 348 5.88 -5.22 16.45
N ALA A 349 7.12 -5.59 16.75
CA ALA A 349 8.27 -4.71 16.59
C ALA A 349 9.30 -5.27 15.60
N THR A 350 9.90 -4.41 14.77
CA THR A 350 10.97 -4.78 13.84
C THR A 350 12.22 -3.95 14.06
N TRP A 351 13.39 -4.57 13.94
CA TRP A 351 14.68 -3.88 13.90
C TRP A 351 15.74 -4.76 13.23
N HIS A 352 16.97 -4.28 13.08
CA HIS A 352 18.01 -5.05 12.37
C HIS A 352 18.78 -6.02 13.30
N HIS A 353 19.53 -5.52 14.29
CA HIS A 353 20.43 -6.33 15.13
C HIS A 353 19.69 -7.12 16.23
N PRO A 354 19.68 -8.46 16.23
CA PRO A 354 18.87 -9.26 17.15
C PRO A 354 19.28 -9.11 18.61
N ARG A 355 18.29 -8.99 19.51
CA ARG A 355 18.56 -9.06 20.97
C ARG A 355 19.04 -10.45 21.35
N PHE A 356 18.42 -11.48 20.79
CA PHE A 356 18.79 -12.89 20.96
C PHE A 356 19.01 -13.55 19.61
N SER A 357 20.10 -14.29 19.45
CA SER A 357 20.38 -15.06 18.24
C SER A 357 21.35 -16.21 18.51
N SER A 358 21.06 -17.39 17.97
CA SER A 358 22.02 -18.50 17.91
C SER A 358 22.93 -18.42 16.69
N GLY A 359 22.73 -17.42 15.82
CA GLY A 359 23.47 -17.19 14.59
C GLY A 359 24.96 -16.87 14.80
N GLY A 360 25.65 -16.58 13.71
CA GLY A 360 27.09 -16.34 13.71
C GLY A 360 27.52 -15.07 14.45
N HIS A 361 26.69 -14.03 14.42
CA HIS A 361 26.90 -12.76 15.13
C HIS A 361 26.34 -12.82 16.56
N GLY A 362 25.20 -13.49 16.76
CA GLY A 362 24.64 -13.78 18.08
C GLY A 362 23.96 -12.57 18.74
N ASP A 363 23.92 -12.57 20.07
CA ASP A 363 23.16 -11.59 20.85
C ASP A 363 23.75 -10.17 20.78
N HIS A 364 22.89 -9.17 20.61
CA HIS A 364 23.25 -7.76 20.72
C HIS A 364 22.72 -7.14 22.02
N ALA A 365 23.55 -7.18 23.06
CA ALA A 365 23.18 -6.70 24.41
C ALA A 365 22.78 -5.22 24.47
N PHE A 366 23.23 -4.38 23.53
CA PHE A 366 22.85 -2.96 23.47
C PHE A 366 21.36 -2.74 23.15
N MET A 367 20.66 -3.75 22.62
CA MET A 367 19.22 -3.71 22.40
C MET A 367 18.40 -4.00 23.68
N ALA A 368 19.04 -4.44 24.77
CA ALA A 368 18.34 -4.85 25.99
C ALA A 368 17.38 -3.77 26.55
N PRO A 369 17.70 -2.46 26.58
CA PRO A 369 16.77 -1.47 27.11
C PRO A 369 15.52 -1.30 26.24
N LEU A 370 15.65 -1.34 24.91
CA LEU A 370 14.50 -1.27 24.00
C LEU A 370 13.66 -2.54 24.10
N TYR A 371 14.29 -3.72 24.13
CA TYR A 371 13.59 -4.99 24.27
C TYR A 371 12.83 -5.07 25.60
N ALA A 372 13.42 -4.59 26.70
CA ALA A 372 12.74 -4.52 28.00
C ALA A 372 11.53 -3.58 27.99
N ALA A 373 11.58 -2.48 27.23
CA ALA A 373 10.43 -1.59 27.06
C ALA A 373 9.30 -2.25 26.26
N LEU A 374 9.64 -3.03 25.22
CA LEU A 374 8.67 -3.82 24.45
C LEU A 374 8.02 -4.90 25.32
N ASP A 375 8.82 -5.65 26.08
CA ASP A 375 8.37 -6.74 26.96
C ASP A 375 7.44 -6.20 28.05
N ALA A 376 7.82 -5.10 28.71
CA ALA A 376 7.00 -4.45 29.72
C ALA A 376 5.67 -3.88 29.19
N ALA A 377 5.58 -3.63 27.87
CA ALA A 377 4.37 -3.17 27.21
C ALA A 377 3.51 -4.31 26.65
N GLY A 378 3.93 -5.58 26.80
CA GLY A 378 3.19 -6.73 26.28
C GLY A 378 3.26 -6.85 24.75
N VAL A 379 4.39 -6.53 24.14
CA VAL A 379 4.58 -6.74 22.69
C VAL A 379 4.64 -8.24 22.39
N ASP A 380 3.92 -8.69 21.35
CA ASP A 380 3.77 -10.12 21.08
C ASP A 380 4.90 -10.70 20.22
N VAL A 381 5.35 -9.93 19.22
CA VAL A 381 6.25 -10.42 18.17
C VAL A 381 7.39 -9.44 17.93
N ALA A 382 8.61 -9.97 17.82
CA ALA A 382 9.80 -9.22 17.41
C ALA A 382 10.45 -9.84 16.16
N LEU A 383 10.72 -9.03 15.14
CA LEU A 383 11.35 -9.46 13.89
C LEU A 383 12.70 -8.79 13.69
N THR A 384 13.74 -9.58 13.42
CA THR A 384 15.11 -9.10 13.23
C THR A 384 15.81 -9.74 12.03
N GLY A 385 16.88 -9.12 11.55
CA GLY A 385 17.77 -9.67 10.52
C GLY A 385 19.18 -9.87 11.08
N HIS A 386 20.19 -9.38 10.34
CA HIS A 386 21.62 -9.30 10.67
C HIS A 386 22.36 -10.63 10.72
N ASP A 387 21.78 -11.61 11.43
CA ASP A 387 22.24 -12.98 11.38
C ASP A 387 21.68 -13.68 10.14
N HIS A 388 22.59 -14.14 9.28
CA HIS A 388 22.24 -14.68 7.96
C HIS A 388 21.78 -16.14 8.07
N ASP A 389 20.67 -16.32 8.76
CA ASP A 389 19.97 -17.57 9.00
C ASP A 389 18.47 -17.30 9.28
N LEU A 390 17.73 -18.39 9.50
CA LEU A 390 16.34 -18.35 9.96
C LEU A 390 16.25 -18.97 11.35
N GLU A 391 15.70 -18.24 12.30
CA GLU A 391 15.55 -18.69 13.68
C GLU A 391 14.23 -18.22 14.28
N ARG A 392 13.61 -19.07 15.11
CA ARG A 392 12.44 -18.71 15.92
C ARG A 392 12.68 -19.13 17.36
N PHE A 393 12.42 -18.21 18.26
CA PHE A 393 12.42 -18.42 19.71
C PHE A 393 11.02 -18.76 20.20
N GLY A 394 10.92 -19.41 21.36
CA GLY A 394 9.69 -19.43 22.16
C GLY A 394 9.36 -18.03 22.68
N PRO A 395 8.14 -17.81 23.23
CA PRO A 395 7.83 -16.62 24.01
C PRO A 395 8.82 -16.48 25.17
N GLN A 396 9.35 -15.27 25.39
CA GLN A 396 10.39 -15.03 26.39
C GLN A 396 10.36 -13.61 26.96
N ASP A 397 10.80 -13.51 28.21
CA ASP A 397 11.00 -12.24 28.90
C ASP A 397 12.20 -11.45 28.31
N ALA A 398 12.40 -10.22 28.79
CA ALA A 398 13.50 -9.35 28.35
C ALA A 398 14.92 -9.91 28.59
N ASN A 399 15.07 -10.99 29.38
CA ASN A 399 16.32 -11.66 29.66
C ASN A 399 16.52 -12.93 28.80
N GLY A 400 15.51 -13.33 28.03
CA GLY A 400 15.54 -14.52 27.17
C GLY A 400 15.15 -15.80 27.91
N ASN A 401 14.53 -15.68 29.09
CA ASN A 401 13.94 -16.83 29.79
C ASN A 401 12.56 -17.10 29.21
N ALA A 402 12.19 -18.38 29.08
CA ALA A 402 10.86 -18.76 28.62
C ALA A 402 9.76 -18.14 29.50
N ASP A 403 8.86 -17.39 28.88
CA ASP A 403 7.68 -16.78 29.50
C ASP A 403 6.57 -16.75 28.46
N LEU A 404 5.44 -17.43 28.73
CA LEU A 404 4.32 -17.54 27.79
C LEU A 404 3.65 -16.19 27.49
N GLN A 405 3.86 -15.17 28.32
CA GLN A 405 3.39 -13.80 28.08
C GLN A 405 4.45 -12.89 27.45
N GLY A 406 5.67 -13.40 27.25
CA GLY A 406 6.77 -12.64 26.69
C GLY A 406 6.77 -12.62 25.16
N ILE A 407 7.72 -11.89 24.60
CA ILE A 407 7.84 -11.66 23.16
C ILE A 407 8.30 -12.94 22.45
N ARG A 408 7.64 -13.32 21.36
CA ARG A 408 8.19 -14.30 20.40
C ARG A 408 9.12 -13.59 19.42
N GLN A 409 10.42 -13.90 19.45
CA GLN A 409 11.39 -13.34 18.50
C GLN A 409 11.64 -14.26 17.30
N PHE A 410 11.76 -13.66 16.12
CA PHE A 410 12.20 -14.29 14.87
C PHE A 410 13.44 -13.58 14.33
N VAL A 411 14.44 -14.35 13.91
CA VAL A 411 15.53 -13.89 13.04
C VAL A 411 15.20 -14.36 11.62
N ALA A 412 15.02 -13.42 10.70
CA ALA A 412 14.69 -13.67 9.30
C ALA A 412 15.73 -13.03 8.37
N GLY A 413 17.02 -13.29 8.62
CA GLY A 413 18.15 -12.77 7.83
C GLY A 413 18.56 -13.65 6.64
N GLY A 414 17.67 -14.53 6.18
CA GLY A 414 17.90 -15.40 5.01
C GLY A 414 17.62 -14.73 3.66
N GLY A 415 17.65 -13.39 3.56
CA GLY A 415 17.08 -12.67 2.43
C GLY A 415 17.84 -12.80 1.11
N GLY A 416 19.15 -13.03 1.14
CA GLY A 416 19.85 -13.35 -0.10
C GLY A 416 21.37 -13.25 -0.11
N LYS A 417 22.02 -12.42 0.72
CA LYS A 417 23.45 -12.13 0.54
C LYS A 417 24.36 -13.38 0.60
N ASN A 418 24.46 -13.97 1.77
CA ASN A 418 25.17 -15.21 2.08
C ASN A 418 24.50 -15.85 3.30
N LEU A 419 24.95 -17.02 3.76
CA LEU A 419 24.44 -17.64 4.99
C LEU A 419 25.58 -17.97 5.95
N TYR A 420 25.36 -17.75 7.24
CA TYR A 420 26.29 -18.12 8.30
C TYR A 420 25.93 -19.46 8.93
N SER A 421 26.89 -20.05 9.65
CA SER A 421 26.62 -21.21 10.50
C SER A 421 26.24 -20.72 11.89
N PHE A 422 25.37 -21.46 12.57
CA PHE A 422 25.02 -21.18 13.96
C PHE A 422 26.24 -21.27 14.89
N GLY A 423 26.27 -20.39 15.88
CA GLY A 423 27.20 -20.40 17.00
C GLY A 423 26.61 -21.14 18.21
N THR A 424 26.60 -20.47 19.36
CA THR A 424 26.03 -21.04 20.59
C THR A 424 24.51 -20.97 20.53
N VAL A 425 23.89 -22.14 20.51
CA VAL A 425 22.43 -22.27 20.55
C VAL A 425 21.87 -21.74 21.86
N LYS A 426 20.87 -20.87 21.76
CA LYS A 426 20.15 -20.32 22.91
C LYS A 426 19.11 -21.31 23.43
N ASP A 427 18.94 -21.34 24.75
CA ASP A 427 18.07 -22.32 25.42
C ASP A 427 16.62 -22.25 24.92
N ASN A 428 16.09 -21.04 24.67
CA ASN A 428 14.72 -20.84 24.20
C ASN A 428 14.58 -20.78 22.67
N SER A 429 15.61 -21.18 21.91
CA SER A 429 15.55 -21.26 20.45
C SER A 429 14.86 -22.56 20.02
N GLU A 430 13.67 -22.45 19.43
CA GLU A 430 12.77 -23.57 19.09
C GLU A 430 12.97 -24.07 17.65
N PHE A 431 13.37 -23.21 16.73
CA PHE A 431 13.64 -23.56 15.34
C PHE A 431 14.86 -22.80 14.80
N ARG A 432 15.68 -23.48 14.00
CA ARG A 432 16.91 -22.96 13.37
C ARG A 432 17.11 -23.59 12.00
N ALA A 433 17.35 -22.79 10.97
CA ALA A 433 17.72 -23.26 9.65
C ALA A 433 18.76 -22.35 8.98
N LYS A 434 19.84 -22.96 8.50
CA LYS A 434 20.79 -22.30 7.58
C LYS A 434 20.18 -22.34 6.19
N SER A 435 19.27 -21.41 5.91
CA SER A 435 18.51 -21.39 4.66
C SER A 435 18.24 -19.97 4.19
N TYR A 436 18.14 -19.82 2.87
CA TYR A 436 17.55 -18.63 2.29
C TYR A 436 16.04 -18.73 2.34
N GLY A 437 15.37 -17.63 2.62
CA GLY A 437 13.93 -17.65 2.77
C GLY A 437 13.36 -16.35 3.29
N VAL A 438 12.05 -16.37 3.50
CA VAL A 438 11.27 -15.25 4.02
C VAL A 438 10.36 -15.75 5.14
N LEU A 439 10.01 -14.85 6.06
CA LEU A 439 8.98 -15.10 7.06
C LEU A 439 7.65 -14.55 6.56
N ARG A 440 6.63 -15.40 6.42
CA ARG A 440 5.24 -14.97 6.22
C ARG A 440 4.53 -14.94 7.57
N LEU A 441 3.80 -13.87 7.83
CA LEU A 441 2.90 -13.75 8.98
C LEU A 441 1.51 -13.38 8.51
N ASP A 442 0.51 -14.05 9.07
CA ASP A 442 -0.89 -13.68 8.96
C ASP A 442 -1.32 -13.09 10.29
N LEU A 443 -1.64 -11.79 10.28
CA LEU A 443 -1.87 -10.99 11.47
C LEU A 443 -3.36 -10.73 11.62
N SER A 444 -4.02 -11.45 12.53
CA SER A 444 -5.44 -11.30 12.86
C SER A 444 -5.69 -10.42 14.09
N SER A 445 -6.93 -10.05 14.40
CA SER A 445 -7.23 -9.18 15.55
C SER A 445 -6.80 -9.69 16.92
N GLU A 446 -6.62 -11.01 17.08
CA GLU A 446 -6.30 -11.63 18.38
C GLU A 446 -5.19 -12.69 18.30
N SER A 447 -4.66 -12.95 17.11
CA SER A 447 -3.71 -14.04 16.89
C SER A 447 -2.85 -13.79 15.66
N TYR A 448 -1.77 -14.53 15.54
CA TYR A 448 -0.97 -14.58 14.33
C TYR A 448 -0.63 -16.02 13.96
N THR A 449 -0.50 -16.27 12.67
CA THR A 449 0.18 -17.48 12.17
C THR A 449 1.47 -17.10 11.49
N TRP A 450 2.44 -18.02 11.48
CA TRP A 450 3.72 -17.82 10.82
C TRP A 450 4.09 -19.00 9.93
N ALA A 451 4.89 -18.71 8.91
CA ALA A 451 5.62 -19.71 8.15
C ALA A 451 6.97 -19.17 7.70
N PHE A 452 8.05 -19.89 8.00
CA PHE A 452 9.30 -19.71 7.28
C PHE A 452 9.22 -20.47 5.96
N LEU A 453 9.40 -19.75 4.85
CA LEU A 453 9.40 -20.29 3.50
C LEU A 453 10.81 -20.20 2.94
N SER A 454 11.34 -21.28 2.39
CA SER A 454 12.63 -21.25 1.69
C SER A 454 12.57 -20.37 0.43
N ASP A 455 13.72 -20.09 -0.18
CA ASP A 455 13.82 -19.43 -1.48
C ASP A 455 13.25 -20.23 -2.67
N THR A 456 12.75 -21.45 -2.42
CA THR A 456 11.96 -22.25 -3.36
C THR A 456 10.48 -22.31 -3.01
N GLY A 457 10.06 -21.64 -1.93
CA GLY A 457 8.69 -21.63 -1.42
C GLY A 457 8.33 -22.83 -0.54
N ALA A 458 9.29 -23.70 -0.19
CA ALA A 458 9.03 -24.82 0.70
C ALA A 458 8.89 -24.34 2.15
N THR A 459 7.83 -24.76 2.84
CA THR A 459 7.65 -24.46 4.26
C THR A 459 8.69 -25.21 5.09
N LEU A 460 9.49 -24.46 5.86
CA LEU A 460 10.54 -24.98 6.74
C LEU A 460 10.09 -25.08 8.20
N ASP A 461 9.27 -24.12 8.63
CA ASP A 461 8.65 -24.03 9.95
C ASP A 461 7.32 -23.29 9.84
N ARG A 462 6.37 -23.60 10.72
CA ARG A 462 5.09 -22.91 10.81
C ARG A 462 4.47 -23.07 12.18
N GLY A 463 3.57 -22.16 12.53
CA GLY A 463 2.75 -22.29 13.72
C GLY A 463 1.76 -21.15 13.86
N GLU A 464 1.10 -21.10 15.01
CA GLU A 464 0.12 -20.08 15.38
C GLU A 464 0.24 -19.76 16.87
N ALA A 465 -0.13 -18.53 17.24
CA ALA A 465 -0.23 -18.10 18.63
C ALA A 465 -1.24 -16.96 18.77
N ALA A 466 -1.85 -16.86 19.94
CA ALA A 466 -2.66 -15.71 20.31
C ALA A 466 -1.76 -14.52 20.72
N CYS A 467 -2.27 -13.31 20.56
CA CYS A 467 -1.70 -12.14 21.23
C CYS A 467 -2.02 -12.20 22.73
N SER A 468 -1.13 -11.61 23.51
CA SER A 468 -1.17 -11.59 24.98
C SER A 468 -2.31 -10.78 25.59
#